data_AF-A0A242MS93-F1
#
_entry.id   AF-A0A242MS93-F1
#
_cell.length_a   1.000
_cell.length_b   1.000
_cell.length_c   1.000
_cell.angle_alpha   90.00
_cell.angle_beta   90.00
_cell.angle_gamma   90.00
#
_symmetry.space_group_name_H-M   'P 1'
#
loop_
_entity.id
_entity.type
_entity.pdbx_description
1 polymer ?
#
loop_
_entity_poly.entity_id
_entity_poly.type
_entity_poly.pdbx_seq_one_letter_code
_entity_poly.pdbx_strand_id
1 'polypeptide(L)'
;MIKALEVRSNGFYTPSPGMVYPALTYLEELGYATVELEGNRKRYALAEPGREHLTANRERVDIMFAKLSHFARKMDSVRRAFAGETSDENGDGDNTWLPEYIQARRALKHALLMRTEATIAEQRRIAAILVRATAEIEGKATSDPA
;
A
#
# COMPACT_ATOMS: atom_id res chain seq x y z
N MET A 1 -18.72 -5.11 -0.48
CA MET A 1 -17.48 -4.53 -1.06
C MET A 1 -17.21 -3.11 -0.61
N ILE A 2 -18.11 -2.13 -0.84
CA ILE A 2 -17.91 -0.72 -0.42
C ILE A 2 -17.46 -0.60 1.04
N LYS A 3 -18.19 -1.23 1.96
CA LYS A 3 -17.85 -1.23 3.40
C LYS A 3 -16.48 -1.85 3.70
N ALA A 4 -16.06 -2.86 2.94
CA ALA A 4 -14.76 -3.50 3.14
C ALA A 4 -13.60 -2.56 2.72
N LEU A 5 -13.79 -1.76 1.67
CA LEU A 5 -12.81 -0.75 1.25
C LEU A 5 -12.74 0.43 2.22
N GLU A 6 -13.88 0.84 2.78
CA GLU A 6 -13.94 1.83 3.87
C GLU A 6 -13.16 1.35 5.09
N VAL A 7 -13.42 0.13 5.58
CA VAL A 7 -12.71 -0.42 6.75
C VAL A 7 -11.20 -0.53 6.48
N ARG A 8 -10.81 -1.06 5.32
CA ARG A 8 -9.39 -1.22 4.96
C ARG A 8 -8.64 0.11 4.81
N SER A 9 -9.35 1.17 4.45
CA SER A 9 -8.80 2.53 4.37
C SER A 9 -8.91 3.32 5.67
N ASN A 10 -9.29 2.65 6.78
CA ASN A 10 -9.53 3.28 8.07
C ASN A 10 -10.52 4.47 7.98
N GLY A 11 -11.56 4.31 7.16
CA GLY A 11 -12.59 5.31 6.92
C GLY A 11 -12.19 6.48 6.02
N PHE A 12 -10.93 6.59 5.60
CA PHE A 12 -10.50 7.69 4.72
C PHE A 12 -11.06 7.57 3.30
N TYR A 13 -11.34 6.36 2.82
CA TYR A 13 -11.84 6.13 1.47
C TYR A 13 -13.09 5.25 1.45
N THR A 14 -14.23 5.86 1.14
CA THR A 14 -15.49 5.17 0.86
C THR A 14 -15.82 5.35 -0.63
N PRO A 15 -15.64 4.32 -1.47
CA PRO A 15 -15.96 4.44 -2.88
C PRO A 15 -17.47 4.58 -3.08
N SER A 16 -17.88 5.44 -4.01
CA SER A 16 -19.30 5.61 -4.31
C SER A 16 -19.86 4.39 -5.05
N PRO A 17 -21.17 4.10 -4.91
CA PRO A 17 -21.82 3.05 -5.68
C PRO A 17 -21.65 3.24 -7.19
N GLY A 18 -21.69 4.49 -7.66
CA GLY A 18 -21.49 4.84 -9.08
C GLY A 18 -20.08 4.55 -9.61
N MET A 19 -19.08 4.41 -8.74
CA MET A 19 -17.74 3.93 -9.15
C MET A 19 -17.63 2.41 -9.09
N VAL A 20 -18.27 1.79 -8.08
CA VAL A 20 -18.14 0.37 -7.81
C VAL A 20 -18.92 -0.49 -8.80
N TYR A 21 -20.18 -0.14 -9.07
CA TYR A 21 -21.03 -0.99 -9.90
C TYR A 21 -20.56 -1.06 -11.36
N PRO A 22 -20.16 0.03 -12.03
CA PRO A 22 -19.60 -0.06 -13.38
C PRO A 22 -18.35 -0.93 -13.46
N ALA A 23 -17.49 -0.89 -12.43
CA ALA A 23 -16.31 -1.75 -12.37
C ALA A 23 -16.68 -3.23 -12.22
N LEU A 24 -17.71 -3.55 -11.44
CA LEU A 24 -18.21 -4.94 -11.31
C LEU A 24 -18.86 -5.44 -12.61
N THR A 25 -19.67 -4.60 -13.26
CA THR A 25 -20.23 -4.91 -14.58
C THR A 25 -19.13 -5.16 -15.60
N TYR A 26 -18.09 -4.33 -15.62
CA TYR A 26 -16.97 -4.51 -16.53
C TYR A 26 -16.21 -5.82 -16.28
N LEU A 27 -16.00 -6.20 -15.01
CA LEU A 27 -15.38 -7.48 -14.67
C LEU A 27 -16.24 -8.69 -15.07
N GLU A 28 -17.56 -8.55 -15.01
CA GLU A 28 -18.52 -9.55 -15.50
C GLU A 28 -18.44 -9.68 -17.03
N GLU A 29 -18.44 -8.55 -17.76
CA GLU A 29 -18.33 -8.51 -19.23
C GLU A 29 -17.01 -9.10 -19.75
N LEU A 30 -15.91 -8.93 -18.99
CA LEU A 30 -14.62 -9.56 -19.29
C LEU A 30 -14.57 -11.06 -18.93
N GLY A 31 -15.61 -11.60 -18.29
CA GLY A 31 -15.64 -12.98 -17.80
C GLY A 31 -14.76 -13.25 -16.59
N TYR A 32 -14.32 -12.21 -15.87
CA TYR A 32 -13.53 -12.34 -14.64
C TYR A 32 -14.40 -12.49 -13.39
N ALA A 33 -15.65 -12.06 -13.45
CA ALA A 33 -16.63 -12.25 -12.40
C ALA A 33 -17.90 -12.91 -12.93
N THR A 34 -18.56 -13.70 -12.10
CA THR A 34 -19.94 -14.14 -12.31
C THR A 34 -20.87 -13.31 -11.43
N VAL A 35 -22.12 -13.18 -11.86
CA VAL A 35 -23.19 -12.56 -11.06
C VAL A 35 -24.35 -13.52 -10.88
N GLU A 36 -24.85 -13.61 -9.66
CA GLU A 36 -26.05 -14.34 -9.32
C GLU A 36 -27.07 -13.40 -8.69
N LEU A 37 -28.35 -13.61 -9.00
CA LEU A 37 -29.45 -12.88 -8.36
C LEU A 37 -29.89 -13.62 -7.11
N GLU A 38 -29.64 -13.01 -5.96
CA GLU A 38 -30.14 -13.45 -4.67
C GLU A 38 -31.31 -12.53 -4.28
N GLY A 39 -32.51 -12.90 -4.73
CA GLY A 39 -33.69 -12.04 -4.68
C GLY A 39 -33.47 -10.76 -5.49
N ASN A 40 -33.54 -9.60 -4.82
CA ASN A 40 -33.29 -8.29 -5.45
C ASN A 40 -31.81 -7.86 -5.43
N ARG A 41 -30.89 -8.69 -4.90
CA ARG A 41 -29.48 -8.33 -4.75
C ARG A 41 -28.61 -9.12 -5.71
N LYS A 42 -27.71 -8.43 -6.41
CA LYS A 42 -26.65 -9.07 -7.20
C LYS A 42 -25.51 -9.51 -6.29
N ARG A 43 -25.18 -10.79 -6.32
CA ARG A 43 -24.01 -11.39 -5.65
C ARG A 43 -22.95 -11.67 -6.71
N TYR A 44 -21.77 -11.06 -6.55
CA TYR A 44 -20.64 -11.25 -7.47
C TYR A 44 -19.64 -12.24 -6.88
N ALA A 45 -19.09 -13.11 -7.73
CA ALA A 45 -18.01 -14.04 -7.39
C ALA A 45 -16.94 -14.03 -8.48
N LEU A 46 -15.69 -14.38 -8.14
CA LEU A 46 -14.65 -14.54 -9.14
C LEU A 46 -14.92 -15.80 -9.98
N ALA A 47 -14.95 -15.62 -11.30
CA ALA A 47 -14.89 -16.72 -12.26
C ALA A 47 -13.46 -17.28 -12.34
N GLU A 48 -13.29 -18.45 -12.95
CA GLU A 48 -11.98 -19.08 -13.10
C GLU A 48 -10.94 -18.17 -13.80
N PRO A 49 -11.26 -17.54 -14.96
CA PRO A 49 -10.32 -16.62 -15.60
C PRO A 49 -9.96 -15.41 -14.72
N GLY A 50 -10.90 -14.97 -13.87
CA GLY A 50 -10.66 -13.90 -12.91
C GLY A 50 -9.71 -14.31 -11.78
N ARG A 51 -9.76 -15.58 -11.33
CA ARG A 51 -8.83 -16.13 -10.33
C ARG A 51 -7.42 -16.24 -10.88
N GLU A 52 -7.29 -16.73 -12.12
CA GLU A 52 -6.01 -16.78 -12.82
C GLU A 52 -5.43 -15.38 -13.02
N HIS A 53 -6.25 -14.43 -13.49
CA HIS A 53 -5.83 -13.05 -13.67
C HIS A 53 -5.38 -12.41 -12.35
N LEU A 54 -6.13 -12.63 -11.25
CA LEU A 54 -5.76 -12.13 -9.93
C LEU A 54 -4.44 -12.74 -9.45
N THR A 55 -4.24 -14.04 -9.66
CA THR A 55 -3.03 -14.75 -9.23
C THR A 55 -1.81 -14.25 -10.01
N ALA A 56 -1.91 -14.10 -11.33
CA ALA A 56 -0.85 -13.55 -12.17
C ALA A 56 -0.47 -12.09 -11.80
N ASN A 57 -1.38 -11.37 -11.13
CA ASN A 57 -1.20 -9.97 -10.74
C ASN A 57 -1.08 -9.76 -9.22
N ARG A 58 -0.84 -10.82 -8.46
CA ARG A 58 -0.88 -10.81 -6.98
C ARG A 58 0.02 -9.73 -6.37
N GLU A 59 1.28 -9.68 -6.82
CA GLU A 59 2.26 -8.70 -6.33
C GLU A 59 1.79 -7.26 -6.56
N ARG A 60 1.26 -6.97 -7.76
CA ARG A 60 0.74 -5.65 -8.10
C ARG A 60 -0.44 -5.26 -7.20
N VAL A 61 -1.33 -6.20 -6.91
CA VAL A 61 -2.46 -6.00 -5.99
C VAL A 61 -1.98 -5.75 -4.57
N ASP A 62 -0.97 -6.48 -4.10
CA ASP A 62 -0.41 -6.30 -2.76
C ASP A 62 0.25 -4.92 -2.61
N ILE A 63 0.98 -4.46 -3.63
CA ILE A 63 1.53 -3.09 -3.68
C ILE A 63 0.41 -2.03 -3.63
N MET A 64 -0.68 -2.22 -4.39
CA MET A 64 -1.82 -1.29 -4.36
C MET A 64 -2.44 -1.20 -2.97
N PHE A 65 -2.62 -2.33 -2.29
CA PHE A 65 -3.14 -2.34 -0.94
C PHE A 65 -2.18 -1.75 0.10
N ALA A 66 -0.88 -2.02 -0.01
CA ALA A 66 0.13 -1.40 0.83
C ALA A 66 0.12 0.14 0.70
N LYS A 67 -0.04 0.65 -0.52
CA LYS A 67 -0.22 2.10 -0.76
C LYS A 67 -1.48 2.63 -0.11
N LEU A 68 -2.63 1.94 -0.25
CA LEU A 68 -3.89 2.35 0.38
C LEU A 68 -3.73 2.47 1.90
N SER A 69 -3.14 1.47 2.55
CA SER A 69 -2.87 1.49 3.99
C SER A 69 -1.89 2.60 4.38
N HIS A 70 -0.85 2.84 3.57
CA HIS A 70 0.08 3.94 3.80
C HIS A 70 -0.62 5.31 3.77
N PHE A 71 -1.50 5.54 2.79
CA PHE A 71 -2.24 6.80 2.69
C PHE A 71 -3.27 6.95 3.80
N ALA A 72 -3.98 5.89 4.18
CA ALA A 72 -4.90 5.90 5.31
C ALA A 72 -4.21 6.37 6.61
N ARG A 73 -3.04 5.80 6.94
CA ARG A 73 -2.22 6.22 8.09
C ARG A 73 -1.80 7.69 7.98
N LYS A 74 -1.34 8.11 6.80
CA LYS A 74 -0.92 9.50 6.56
C LYS A 74 -2.06 10.49 6.78
N MET A 75 -3.24 10.20 6.24
CA MET A 75 -4.39 11.10 6.34
C MET A 75 -4.93 11.17 7.76
N ASP A 76 -4.88 10.07 8.51
CA ASP A 76 -5.21 10.10 9.93
C ASP A 76 -4.25 11.01 10.71
N SER A 77 -2.93 10.85 10.48
CA SER A 77 -1.91 11.71 11.11
C SER A 77 -2.14 13.20 10.78
N VAL A 78 -2.47 13.53 9.53
CA VAL A 78 -2.78 14.90 9.11
C VAL A 78 -4.04 15.43 9.80
N ARG A 79 -5.11 14.63 9.86
CA ARG A 79 -6.37 14.98 10.52
C ARG A 79 -6.15 15.34 12.00
N ARG A 80 -5.41 14.50 12.75
CA ARG A 80 -5.12 14.73 14.17
C ARG A 80 -4.32 16.02 14.39
N ALA A 81 -3.29 16.25 13.57
CA ALA A 81 -2.50 17.48 13.62
C ALA A 81 -3.35 18.74 13.41
N PHE A 82 -4.32 18.69 12.48
CA PHE A 82 -5.27 19.79 12.27
C PHE A 82 -6.28 19.95 13.42
N ALA A 83 -6.67 18.86 14.09
CA ALA A 83 -7.57 18.89 15.24
C ALA A 83 -6.91 19.42 16.53
N GLY A 84 -5.59 19.68 16.52
CA GLY A 84 -4.85 20.08 17.72
C GLY A 84 -4.66 18.94 18.72
N GLU A 85 -4.93 17.70 18.30
CA GLU A 85 -4.66 16.49 19.07
C GLU A 85 -3.13 16.28 19.04
N THR A 86 -2.44 16.75 20.07
CA THR A 86 -1.04 16.36 20.30
C THR A 86 -1.03 14.90 20.68
N SER A 87 -0.22 14.11 19.99
CA SER A 87 0.01 12.69 20.31
C SER A 87 0.16 12.54 21.82
N ASP A 88 -0.66 11.69 22.43
CA ASP A 88 -0.53 11.36 23.85
C ASP A 88 0.93 10.98 24.14
N GLU A 89 1.51 11.58 25.19
CA GLU A 89 2.91 11.34 25.62
C GLU A 89 3.15 9.85 25.98
N ASN A 90 2.07 9.09 26.15
CA ASN A 90 2.06 7.64 26.19
C ASN A 90 1.89 7.15 24.75
N GLY A 91 2.98 6.71 24.11
CA GLY A 91 3.06 6.34 22.69
C GLY A 91 2.19 5.16 22.22
N ASP A 92 0.89 5.20 22.50
CA ASP A 92 -0.15 4.26 22.08
C ASP A 92 -0.97 4.81 20.90
N GLY A 93 -0.41 5.78 20.18
CA GLY A 93 -0.96 6.28 18.92
C GLY A 93 -0.73 5.28 17.79
N ASP A 94 -1.49 4.19 17.76
CA ASP A 94 -1.47 3.05 16.79
C ASP A 94 -1.30 3.48 15.30
N ASN A 95 -1.65 4.73 14.97
CA ASN A 95 -1.71 5.23 13.60
C ASN A 95 -0.61 6.19 13.15
N THR A 96 0.37 6.54 14.00
CA THR A 96 1.48 7.45 13.62
C THR A 96 2.78 6.67 13.38
N TRP A 97 3.66 7.14 12.49
CA TRP A 97 5.00 6.56 12.34
C TRP A 97 5.92 7.03 13.46
N LEU A 98 6.82 6.16 13.92
CA LEU A 98 7.84 6.52 14.89
C LEU A 98 8.69 7.72 14.41
N PRO A 99 9.02 8.69 15.27
CA PRO A 99 9.85 9.83 14.91
C PRO A 99 11.18 9.43 14.25
N GLU A 100 11.85 8.41 14.79
CA GLU A 100 13.14 7.91 14.31
C GLU A 100 13.00 7.31 12.90
N TYR A 101 11.90 6.59 12.65
CA TYR A 101 11.59 6.06 11.32
C TYR A 101 11.38 7.18 10.29
N ILE A 102 10.64 8.24 10.65
CA ILE A 102 10.44 9.41 9.78
C ILE A 102 11.79 10.11 9.50
N GLN A 103 12.61 10.30 10.53
CA GLN A 103 13.93 10.91 10.41
C GLN A 103 14.85 10.10 9.50
N ALA A 104 14.95 8.78 9.70
CA ALA A 104 15.75 7.89 8.86
C ALA A 104 15.32 7.95 7.38
N ARG A 105 14.01 7.91 7.10
CA ARG A 105 13.48 8.03 5.75
C ARG A 105 13.82 9.38 5.10
N ARG A 106 13.75 10.48 5.86
CA ARG A 106 14.14 11.82 5.36
C ARG A 106 15.64 11.88 5.07
N ALA A 107 16.47 11.38 5.98
CA ALA A 107 17.92 11.33 5.80
C ALA A 107 18.33 10.51 4.57
N LEU A 108 17.73 9.33 4.36
CA LEU A 108 17.99 8.51 3.18
C LEU A 108 17.64 9.24 1.88
N LYS A 109 16.44 9.84 1.80
CA LYS A 109 16.01 10.61 0.63
C LYS A 109 16.95 11.78 0.33
N HIS A 110 17.34 12.52 1.36
CA HIS A 110 18.27 13.63 1.23
C HIS A 110 19.64 13.13 0.74
N ALA A 111 20.18 12.07 1.33
CA ALA A 111 21.47 11.51 0.94
C ALA A 111 21.51 11.06 -0.53
N LEU A 112 20.43 10.44 -1.04
CA LEU A 112 20.29 10.04 -2.43
C LEU A 112 20.17 11.26 -3.36
N LEU A 113 19.37 12.26 -2.99
CA LEU A 113 19.23 13.50 -3.76
C LEU A 113 20.57 14.23 -3.93
N MET A 114 21.35 14.32 -2.85
CA MET A 114 22.67 14.96 -2.87
C MET A 114 23.74 14.19 -3.68
N ARG A 115 23.41 12.98 -4.17
CA ARG A 115 24.30 12.09 -4.94
C ARG A 115 23.73 11.77 -6.33
N THR A 116 22.82 12.60 -6.84
CA THR A 116 22.18 12.41 -8.16
C THR A 116 23.21 12.35 -9.29
N GLU A 117 24.27 13.17 -9.20
CA GLU A 117 25.37 13.22 -10.18
C GLU A 117 26.60 12.39 -9.76
N ALA A 118 26.42 11.38 -8.90
CA ALA A 118 27.52 10.55 -8.44
C ALA A 118 28.17 9.76 -9.59
N THR A 119 29.48 9.50 -9.48
CA THR A 119 30.20 8.67 -10.45
C THR A 119 29.62 7.26 -10.51
N ILE A 120 29.83 6.53 -11.61
CA ILE A 120 29.37 5.14 -11.76
C ILE A 120 29.84 4.25 -10.60
N ALA A 121 31.08 4.46 -10.11
CA ALA A 121 31.61 3.71 -8.97
C ALA A 121 30.81 3.98 -7.68
N GLU A 122 30.48 5.24 -7.40
CA GLU A 122 29.68 5.61 -6.24
C GLU A 122 28.21 5.17 -6.39
N GLN A 123 27.63 5.24 -7.60
CA GLN A 123 26.30 4.69 -7.88
C GLN A 123 26.24 3.18 -7.59
N ARG A 124 27.26 2.40 -8.00
CA ARG A 124 27.36 0.97 -7.70
C ARG A 124 27.44 0.71 -6.20
N ARG A 125 28.24 1.50 -5.46
CA ARG A 125 28.34 1.41 -4.01
C ARG A 125 27.00 1.71 -3.33
N ILE A 126 26.31 2.79 -3.74
CA ILE A 126 24.98 3.16 -3.21
C ILE A 126 23.97 2.05 -3.51
N ALA A 127 23.94 1.51 -4.73
CA ALA A 127 23.05 0.41 -5.10
C ALA A 127 23.26 -0.82 -4.21
N ALA A 128 24.51 -1.21 -3.93
CA ALA A 128 24.81 -2.31 -3.02
C ALA A 128 24.28 -2.08 -1.59
N ILE A 129 24.37 -0.84 -1.07
CA ILE A 129 23.80 -0.47 0.23
C ILE A 129 22.27 -0.59 0.21
N LEU A 130 21.62 -0.07 -0.84
CA LEU A 130 20.16 -0.10 -0.96
C LEU A 130 19.63 -1.53 -1.08
N VAL A 131 20.26 -2.38 -1.88
CA VAL A 131 19.87 -3.80 -2.03
C VAL A 131 19.95 -4.52 -0.69
N ARG A 132 21.05 -4.35 0.05
CA ARG A 132 21.20 -4.96 1.38
C ARG A 132 20.13 -4.45 2.36
N ALA A 133 19.93 -3.14 2.43
CA ALA A 133 18.91 -2.54 3.29
C ALA A 133 17.49 -3.03 2.94
N THR A 134 17.18 -3.17 1.64
CA THR A 134 15.89 -3.74 1.19
C THR A 134 15.73 -5.18 1.65
N ALA A 135 16.73 -6.04 1.49
CA ALA A 135 16.66 -7.43 1.93
C ALA A 135 16.43 -7.53 3.46
N GLU A 136 17.16 -6.74 4.24
CA GLU A 136 16.99 -6.66 5.70
C GLU A 136 15.59 -6.19 6.11
N ILE A 137 15.05 -5.16 5.44
CA ILE A 137 13.68 -4.65 5.68
C ILE A 137 12.62 -5.70 5.32
N GLU A 138 12.83 -6.45 4.24
CA GLU A 138 11.95 -7.54 3.81
C GLU A 138 12.05 -8.79 4.69
N GLY A 139 12.97 -8.83 5.66
CA GLY A 139 13.23 -9.99 6.50
C GLY A 139 13.86 -11.17 5.73
N LYS A 140 14.38 -10.92 4.52
CA LYS A 140 15.13 -11.92 3.75
C LYS A 140 16.55 -11.92 4.29
N ALA A 141 16.94 -12.99 4.98
CA ALA A 141 18.29 -13.15 5.50
C ALA A 141 19.32 -12.85 4.39
N THR A 142 20.19 -11.89 4.65
CA THR A 142 21.37 -11.61 3.82
C THR A 142 22.28 -12.82 3.94
N SER A 143 22.19 -13.74 2.98
CA SER A 143 23.26 -14.72 2.75
C SER A 143 24.46 -13.93 2.25
N ASP A 144 25.38 -13.62 3.15
CA ASP A 144 26.70 -13.08 2.82
C ASP A 144 27.40 -14.09 1.88
N PRO A 145 27.86 -13.68 0.68
CA PRO A 145 28.78 -14.51 -0.06
C PRO A 145 30.13 -14.48 0.67
N ALA A 146 30.56 -15.64 1.15
CA ALA A 146 31.89 -15.89 1.69
C ALA A 146 32.99 -15.63 0.66
#